data_AF-A0A7Y8Q4J9-F1
#
_entry.id   AF-A0A7Y8Q4J9-F1
#
_cell.length_a   1.000
_cell.length_b   1.000
_cell.length_c   1.000
_cell.angle_alpha   90.00
_cell.angle_beta   90.00
_cell.angle_gamma   90.00
#
_symmetry.space_group_name_H-M   'P 1'
#
loop_
_entity.id
_entity.type
_entity.pdbx_description
1 polymer ?
#
loop_
_entity_poly.entity_id
_entity_poly.type
_entity_poly.pdbx_seq_one_letter_code
_entity_poly.pdbx_strand_id
1 'polypeptide(L)'
;MVLTGTIKNYNIERGFGFISTSNFGDVFFHIKDFQKGEQPIPGREVYFEVVKKENKNRAIHVYYSDHEQTQDKQKPLPIYLWIIFISIAIGVAYLGSIQLKKYLYKDNQTTNAIYQKPVAYKCDGRKHCSQMRSKEEADWFVKNCPDTMMDGDGDGDACENDSRW
;
A
#
# COMPACT_ATOMS: atom_id res chain seq x y z
N MET A 1 44.85 -12.62 6.82
CA MET A 1 44.19 -12.83 8.12
C MET A 1 44.24 -11.51 8.87
N VAL A 2 43.08 -11.03 9.34
CA VAL A 2 43.00 -9.82 10.17
C VAL A 2 43.43 -10.19 11.59
N LEU A 3 44.32 -9.39 12.17
CA LEU A 3 44.81 -9.50 13.53
C LEU A 3 44.45 -8.23 14.31
N THR A 4 44.46 -8.33 15.63
CA THR A 4 44.40 -7.18 16.54
C THR A 4 45.77 -6.94 17.19
N GLY A 5 46.01 -5.70 17.60
CA GLY A 5 47.19 -5.28 18.34
C GLY A 5 47.10 -3.83 18.79
N THR A 6 48.10 -3.38 19.54
CA THR A 6 48.15 -2.02 20.09
C THR A 6 49.25 -1.23 19.40
N ILE A 7 48.97 0.02 19.01
CA ILE A 7 49.99 0.92 18.47
C ILE A 7 51.04 1.15 19.56
N LYS A 8 52.26 0.63 19.35
CA LYS A 8 53.35 0.75 20.32
C LYS A 8 54.01 2.11 20.25
N ASN A 9 54.28 2.58 19.03
CA ASN A 9 54.83 3.90 18.77
C ASN A 9 54.42 4.40 17.38
N TYR A 10 54.54 5.71 17.18
CA TYR A 10 54.35 6.34 15.88
C TYR A 10 55.24 7.58 15.77
N ASN A 11 56.00 7.68 14.68
CA ASN A 11 56.80 8.85 14.36
C ASN A 11 56.08 9.67 13.28
N ILE A 12 55.57 10.84 13.66
CA ILE A 12 54.78 11.72 12.79
C ILE A 12 55.64 12.27 11.64
N GLU A 13 56.90 12.66 11.91
CA GLU A 13 57.79 13.26 10.91
C GLU A 13 58.16 12.27 9.80
N ARG A 14 58.39 11.01 10.17
CA ARG A 14 58.76 9.94 9.23
C ARG A 14 57.56 9.15 8.69
N GLY A 15 56.37 9.32 9.29
CA GLY A 15 55.14 8.69 8.84
C GLY A 15 55.09 7.16 9.02
N PHE A 16 55.75 6.61 10.04
CA PHE A 16 55.71 5.16 10.32
C PHE A 16 55.63 4.87 11.81
N GLY A 17 55.19 3.66 12.14
CA GLY A 17 55.15 3.17 13.52
C GLY A 17 55.20 1.66 13.61
N PHE A 18 54.99 1.16 14.82
CA PHE A 18 54.93 -0.27 15.11
C PHE A 18 53.68 -0.62 15.90
N ILE A 19 53.07 -1.76 15.57
CA ILE A 19 51.93 -2.34 16.28
C ILE A 19 52.43 -3.57 17.03
N SER A 20 52.21 -3.60 18.34
CA SER A 20 52.53 -4.75 19.19
C SER A 20 51.41 -5.78 19.09
N THR A 21 51.73 -7.01 18.70
CA THR A 21 50.80 -8.15 18.71
C THR A 21 51.27 -9.24 19.67
N SER A 22 50.32 -10.00 20.25
CA SER A 22 50.62 -11.12 21.14
C SER A 22 51.29 -12.30 20.43
N ASN A 23 51.10 -12.45 19.11
CA ASN A 23 51.52 -13.65 18.38
C ASN A 23 52.94 -13.59 17.82
N PHE A 24 53.32 -12.47 17.20
CA PHE A 24 54.52 -12.40 16.35
C PHE A 24 55.44 -11.20 16.65
N GLY A 25 55.22 -10.50 17.77
CA GLY A 25 55.99 -9.32 18.17
C GLY A 25 55.55 -8.04 17.47
N ASP A 26 56.47 -7.08 17.31
CA ASP A 26 56.18 -5.78 16.73
C ASP A 26 56.08 -5.86 15.20
N VAL A 27 54.98 -5.35 14.65
CA VAL A 27 54.71 -5.29 13.21
C VAL A 27 54.83 -3.86 12.72
N PHE A 28 55.62 -3.65 11.66
CA PHE A 28 55.82 -2.32 11.07
C PHE A 28 54.59 -1.87 10.27
N PHE A 29 54.22 -0.60 10.36
CA PHE A 29 53.21 0.00 9.48
C PHE A 29 53.63 1.40 9.00
N HIS A 30 53.16 1.81 7.82
CA HIS A 30 53.32 3.16 7.30
C HIS A 30 51.98 3.92 7.37
N ILE A 31 52.01 5.24 7.49
CA ILE A 31 50.80 6.10 7.50
C ILE A 31 49.92 5.94 6.24
N LYS A 32 50.50 5.40 5.15
CA LYS A 32 49.77 5.13 3.90
C LYS A 32 48.87 3.90 4.00
N ASP A 33 49.22 3.00 4.91
CA ASP A 33 48.47 1.79 5.19
C ASP A 33 47.46 1.99 6.33
N PHE A 34 47.50 3.15 6.98
CA PHE A 34 46.59 3.55 8.05
C PHE A 34 45.34 4.21 7.46
N GLN A 35 44.21 4.07 8.16
CA GLN A 35 42.95 4.68 7.75
C GLN A 35 43.06 6.18 7.48
N LYS A 36 42.43 6.64 6.41
CA LYS A 36 42.55 8.03 5.94
C LYS A 36 41.84 8.99 6.88
N GLY A 37 42.45 10.14 7.12
CA GLY A 37 41.87 11.22 7.93
C GLY A 37 42.16 11.12 9.42
N GLU A 38 42.80 10.05 9.87
CA GLU A 38 43.16 9.86 11.26
C GLU A 38 44.67 9.67 11.46
N GLN A 39 45.15 10.04 12.65
CA GLN A 39 46.55 9.86 13.02
C GLN A 39 46.70 8.68 13.98
N PRO A 40 47.74 7.85 13.82
CA PRO A 40 48.06 6.78 14.76
C PRO A 40 48.45 7.32 16.14
N ILE A 41 47.77 6.86 17.18
CA ILE A 41 47.97 7.26 18.57
C ILE A 41 48.53 6.06 19.35
N PRO A 42 49.76 6.13 19.88
CA PRO A 42 50.30 5.08 20.73
C PRO A 42 49.38 4.71 21.91
N GLY A 43 49.24 3.42 22.19
CA GLY A 43 48.37 2.88 23.23
C GLY A 43 46.97 2.49 22.77
N ARG A 44 46.55 2.87 21.55
CA ARG A 44 45.25 2.47 20.99
C ARG A 44 45.28 1.12 20.28
N GLU A 45 44.17 0.41 20.35
CA GLU A 45 43.98 -0.87 19.67
C GLU A 45 43.56 -0.68 18.22
N VAL A 46 44.14 -1.49 17.34
CA VAL A 46 43.89 -1.47 15.90
C VAL A 46 43.74 -2.87 15.35
N TYR A 47 42.94 -2.99 14.31
CA TYR A 47 42.90 -4.16 13.44
C TYR A 47 43.77 -3.93 12.21
N PHE A 48 44.42 -4.99 11.73
CA PHE A 48 45.30 -4.93 10.57
C PHE A 48 45.51 -6.30 9.94
N GLU A 49 45.97 -6.32 8.69
CA GLU A 49 46.40 -7.54 8.00
C GLU A 49 47.92 -7.58 7.90
N VAL A 50 48.52 -8.75 8.11
CA VAL A 50 49.98 -8.93 8.00
C VAL A 50 50.36 -9.46 6.63
N VAL A 51 51.28 -8.76 5.97
CA VAL A 51 51.94 -9.19 4.73
C VAL A 51 53.45 -9.29 4.95
N LYS A 52 54.08 -10.31 4.38
CA LYS A 52 55.54 -10.42 4.35
C LYS A 52 56.09 -9.66 3.15
N LYS A 53 56.93 -8.66 3.39
CA LYS A 53 57.66 -7.94 2.34
C LYS A 53 59.15 -7.90 2.70
N GLU A 54 60.02 -8.34 1.78
CA GLU A 54 61.48 -8.32 1.97
C GLU A 54 61.94 -8.96 3.30
N ASN A 55 61.32 -10.09 3.65
CA ASN A 55 61.56 -10.83 4.90
C ASN A 55 61.18 -10.08 6.20
N LYS A 56 60.38 -9.01 6.12
CA LYS A 56 59.81 -8.30 7.27
C LYS A 56 58.29 -8.36 7.26
N ASN A 57 57.68 -8.46 8.44
CA ASN A 57 56.23 -8.37 8.61
C ASN A 57 55.81 -6.90 8.55
N ARG A 58 54.88 -6.58 7.63
CA ARG A 58 54.26 -5.26 7.49
C ARG A 58 52.76 -5.38 7.68
N ALA A 59 52.20 -4.46 8.44
CA ALA A 59 50.76 -4.31 8.60
C ALA A 59 50.20 -3.44 7.46
N ILE A 60 49.14 -3.93 6.83
CA ILE A 60 48.33 -3.21 5.84
C ILE A 60 46.87 -3.15 6.30
N HIS A 61 46.09 -2.22 5.72
CA HIS A 61 44.69 -1.99 6.11
C HIS A 61 44.54 -1.80 7.63
N VAL A 62 45.26 -0.83 8.20
CA VAL A 62 45.26 -0.57 9.64
C VAL A 62 44.12 0.39 9.99
N TYR A 63 43.21 -0.03 10.87
CA TYR A 63 42.07 0.76 11.34
C TYR A 63 41.86 0.60 12.84
N TYR A 64 41.32 1.63 13.50
CA TYR A 64 41.02 1.55 14.94
C TYR A 64 39.91 0.54 15.24
N SER A 65 40.02 -0.15 16.39
CA SER A 65 39.00 -1.11 16.83
C SER A 65 37.69 -0.45 17.26
N ASP A 66 37.76 0.83 17.68
CA ASP A 66 36.65 1.68 18.08
C ASP A 66 36.01 2.45 16.93
N HIS A 67 36.32 2.12 15.68
CA HIS A 67 35.35 2.36 14.61
C HIS A 67 34.13 1.49 14.90
N GLU A 68 33.21 2.05 15.70
CA GLU A 68 31.79 1.93 15.41
C GLU A 68 31.71 2.05 13.90
N GLN A 69 31.34 0.93 13.28
CA GLN A 69 30.98 0.90 11.90
C GLN A 69 29.98 2.04 11.68
N THR A 70 30.48 3.18 11.21
CA THR A 70 29.82 3.91 10.14
C THR A 70 29.92 3.03 8.88
N GLN A 71 29.47 1.77 8.98
CA GLN A 71 28.50 1.31 8.01
C GLN A 71 27.50 2.44 7.96
N ASP A 72 27.54 3.16 6.85
CA ASP A 72 26.36 3.71 6.22
C ASP A 72 25.12 3.39 7.05
N LYS A 73 24.84 4.24 8.05
CA LYS A 73 23.50 4.28 8.60
C LYS A 73 22.76 4.77 7.38
N GLN A 74 22.27 3.82 6.56
CA GLN A 74 21.18 4.04 5.66
C GLN A 74 20.19 4.76 6.55
N LYS A 75 20.17 6.09 6.42
CA LYS A 75 19.31 6.93 7.24
C LYS A 75 17.96 6.31 6.96
N PRO A 76 17.28 5.72 7.96
CA PRO A 76 16.06 4.99 7.70
C PRO A 76 15.20 5.94 6.90
N LEU A 77 14.81 5.50 5.69
CA LEU A 77 14.10 6.34 4.73
C LEU A 77 13.04 7.11 5.52
N PRO A 78 13.03 8.45 5.49
CA PRO A 78 12.32 9.24 6.49
C PRO A 78 10.88 8.77 6.59
N ILE A 79 10.40 8.48 7.81
CA ILE A 79 9.08 7.88 8.08
C ILE A 79 7.95 8.70 7.43
N TYR A 80 8.19 9.99 7.21
CA TYR A 80 7.28 10.87 6.45
C TYR A 80 6.98 10.37 5.02
N LEU A 81 7.91 9.70 4.34
CA LEU A 81 7.64 9.08 3.03
C LEU A 81 6.62 7.95 3.14
N TRP A 82 6.70 7.12 4.19
CA TRP A 82 5.67 6.12 4.48
C TRP A 82 4.33 6.76 4.82
N ILE A 83 4.34 7.87 5.56
CA ILE A 83 3.12 8.65 5.87
C ILE A 83 2.51 9.21 4.57
N ILE A 84 3.31 9.71 3.63
CA ILE A 84 2.85 10.16 2.32
C ILE A 84 2.22 9.00 1.54
N PHE A 85 2.89 7.84 1.44
CA PHE A 85 2.33 6.68 0.75
C PHE A 85 1.02 6.18 1.39
N ILE A 86 0.94 6.14 2.71
CA ILE A 86 -0.26 5.75 3.45
C ILE A 86 -1.37 6.79 3.22
N SER A 87 -1.07 8.09 3.24
CA SER A 87 -2.05 9.15 2.98
C SER A 87 -2.60 9.10 1.55
N ILE A 88 -1.75 8.81 0.57
CA ILE A 88 -2.15 8.64 -0.84
C ILE A 88 -2.98 7.37 -0.98
N ALA A 89 -2.58 6.26 -0.38
CA ALA A 89 -3.34 5.00 -0.43
C ALA A 89 -4.72 5.14 0.23
N ILE A 90 -4.81 5.80 1.40
CA ILE A 90 -6.08 6.12 2.06
C ILE A 90 -6.91 7.07 1.20
N GLY A 91 -6.30 8.08 0.59
CA GLY A 91 -6.97 9.00 -0.33
C GLY A 91 -7.52 8.28 -1.57
N VAL A 92 -6.75 7.41 -2.20
CA VAL A 92 -7.17 6.58 -3.35
C VAL A 92 -8.25 5.59 -2.94
N ALA A 93 -8.15 4.95 -1.78
CA ALA A 93 -9.20 4.08 -1.26
C ALA A 93 -10.48 4.85 -0.90
N TYR A 94 -10.36 6.07 -0.36
CA TYR A 94 -11.50 6.95 -0.05
C TYR A 94 -12.19 7.43 -1.34
N LEU A 95 -11.43 7.93 -2.30
CA LEU A 95 -11.94 8.33 -3.63
C LEU A 95 -12.54 7.14 -4.39
N GLY A 96 -11.87 5.97 -4.31
CA GLY A 96 -12.35 4.70 -4.83
C GLY A 96 -13.64 4.26 -4.15
N SER A 97 -13.79 4.46 -2.84
CA SER A 97 -15.03 4.16 -2.10
C SER A 97 -16.17 5.09 -2.48
N ILE A 98 -15.90 6.36 -2.85
CA ILE A 98 -16.90 7.29 -3.38
C ILE A 98 -17.39 6.82 -4.76
N GLN A 99 -16.48 6.41 -5.65
CA GLN A 99 -16.85 5.84 -6.96
C GLN A 99 -17.52 4.46 -6.83
N LEU A 100 -17.05 3.60 -5.92
CA LEU A 100 -17.62 2.28 -5.65
C LEU A 100 -19.02 2.42 -5.05
N LYS A 101 -19.26 3.36 -4.13
CA LYS A 101 -20.62 3.66 -3.66
C LYS A 101 -21.50 4.14 -4.79
N LYS A 102 -21.00 4.93 -5.74
CA LYS A 102 -21.76 5.34 -6.95
C LYS A 102 -22.06 4.15 -7.87
N TYR A 103 -21.14 3.19 -7.95
CA TYR A 103 -21.30 1.95 -8.72
C TYR A 103 -22.28 0.96 -8.04
N LEU A 104 -22.17 0.76 -6.72
CA LEU A 104 -23.05 -0.09 -5.91
C LEU A 104 -24.44 0.55 -5.70
N TYR A 105 -24.52 1.89 -5.65
CA TYR A 105 -25.79 2.61 -5.64
C TYR A 105 -26.56 2.43 -6.95
N LYS A 106 -25.85 2.27 -8.08
CA LYS A 106 -26.47 1.98 -9.37
C LYS A 106 -27.04 0.56 -9.45
N ASP A 107 -26.47 -0.40 -8.72
CA ASP A 107 -26.93 -1.80 -8.72
C ASP A 107 -28.14 -2.02 -7.78
N ASN A 108 -28.28 -1.18 -6.74
CA ASN A 108 -29.39 -1.24 -5.79
C ASN A 108 -30.71 -0.62 -6.30
N GLN A 109 -30.85 -0.41 -7.61
CA GLN A 109 -32.13 -0.20 -8.28
C GLN A 109 -32.55 -1.39 -9.15
N THR A 110 -31.83 -2.51 -9.14
CA THR A 110 -32.09 -3.62 -10.08
C THR A 110 -32.31 -4.99 -9.44
N THR A 111 -32.76 -5.06 -8.20
CA THR A 111 -33.43 -6.26 -7.67
C THR A 111 -34.52 -5.88 -6.66
N ASN A 112 -35.53 -5.13 -7.11
CA ASN A 112 -36.91 -5.10 -6.57
C ASN A 112 -37.82 -4.26 -7.50
N ALA A 113 -37.57 -4.31 -8.82
CA ALA A 113 -38.55 -3.89 -9.80
C ALA A 113 -39.22 -5.17 -10.30
N ILE A 114 -40.44 -5.42 -9.82
CA ILE A 114 -41.40 -6.25 -10.56
C ILE A 114 -41.34 -5.74 -12.00
N TYR A 115 -41.10 -6.64 -12.95
CA TYR A 115 -41.11 -6.35 -14.37
C TYR A 115 -42.55 -5.94 -14.78
N GLN A 116 -42.94 -4.72 -14.46
CA GLN A 116 -44.13 -4.08 -15.00
C GLN A 116 -43.73 -3.64 -16.40
N LYS A 117 -43.92 -4.56 -17.35
CA LYS A 117 -43.85 -4.28 -18.78
C LYS A 117 -44.69 -3.04 -19.04
N PRO A 118 -44.19 -2.00 -19.73
CA PRO A 118 -45.01 -0.83 -20.05
C PRO A 118 -46.11 -1.28 -21.03
N VAL A 119 -47.31 -1.53 -20.49
CA VAL A 119 -48.50 -1.85 -21.29
C VAL A 119 -49.21 -0.54 -21.58
N ALA A 120 -49.15 -0.11 -22.85
CA ALA A 120 -49.97 0.99 -23.32
C ALA A 120 -51.40 0.45 -23.54
N TYR A 121 -52.33 0.84 -22.67
CA TYR A 121 -53.74 0.52 -22.82
C TYR A 121 -54.40 1.49 -23.81
N LYS A 122 -55.40 1.01 -24.53
CA LYS A 122 -56.19 1.80 -25.46
C LYS A 122 -57.63 1.30 -25.41
N CYS A 123 -58.59 2.22 -25.47
CA CYS A 123 -59.99 1.88 -25.57
C CYS A 123 -60.25 1.13 -26.88
N ASP A 124 -60.46 -0.17 -26.75
CA ASP A 124 -60.66 -1.14 -27.86
C ASP A 124 -62.09 -1.70 -27.90
N GLY A 125 -62.99 -1.15 -27.07
CA GLY A 125 -64.40 -1.53 -27.01
C GLY A 125 -64.74 -2.59 -25.96
N ARG A 126 -63.77 -3.05 -25.16
CA ARG A 126 -64.02 -3.92 -24.00
C ARG A 126 -64.73 -3.16 -22.87
N LYS A 127 -65.70 -3.83 -22.25
CA LYS A 127 -66.59 -3.23 -21.24
C LYS A 127 -66.82 -4.07 -19.99
N HIS A 128 -66.31 -5.32 -19.92
CA HIS A 128 -66.53 -6.25 -18.80
C HIS A 128 -65.22 -6.87 -18.27
N CYS A 129 -65.22 -7.26 -16.99
CA CYS A 129 -64.06 -7.81 -16.25
C CYS A 129 -63.47 -9.09 -16.85
N SER A 130 -64.30 -9.93 -17.45
CA SER A 130 -63.84 -11.16 -18.14
C SER A 130 -62.87 -10.87 -19.29
N GLN A 131 -62.86 -9.65 -19.81
CA GLN A 131 -62.07 -9.25 -20.97
C GLN A 131 -60.73 -8.59 -20.62
N MET A 132 -60.47 -8.26 -19.34
CA MET A 132 -59.20 -7.66 -18.92
C MET A 132 -58.19 -8.72 -18.47
N ARG A 133 -56.91 -8.42 -18.64
CA ARG A 133 -55.78 -9.31 -18.37
C ARG A 133 -55.20 -9.09 -16.97
N SER A 134 -55.46 -7.94 -16.37
CA SER A 134 -55.11 -7.64 -14.99
C SER A 134 -56.07 -6.60 -14.39
N LYS A 135 -56.08 -6.50 -13.06
CA LYS A 135 -56.88 -5.50 -12.34
C LYS A 135 -56.46 -4.07 -12.72
N GLU A 136 -55.16 -3.83 -12.88
CA GLU A 136 -54.63 -2.51 -13.25
C GLU A 136 -55.04 -2.09 -14.67
N GLU A 137 -55.20 -3.05 -15.59
CA GLU A 137 -55.80 -2.79 -16.90
C GLU A 137 -57.27 -2.39 -16.74
N ALA A 138 -58.03 -3.11 -15.92
CA ALA A 138 -59.45 -2.83 -15.69
C ALA A 138 -59.67 -1.45 -15.06
N ASP A 139 -58.90 -1.08 -14.04
CA ASP A 139 -58.95 0.23 -13.38
C ASP A 139 -58.63 1.37 -14.36
N TRP A 140 -57.64 1.13 -15.24
CA TRP A 140 -57.31 2.12 -16.27
C TRP A 140 -58.47 2.29 -17.27
N PHE A 141 -59.15 1.21 -17.67
CA PHE A 141 -60.27 1.30 -18.59
C PHE A 141 -61.45 2.08 -18.01
N VAL A 142 -61.80 1.86 -16.73
CA VAL A 142 -62.86 2.63 -16.04
C VAL A 142 -62.55 4.12 -16.04
N LYS A 143 -61.27 4.48 -15.86
CA LYS A 143 -60.83 5.88 -15.78
C LYS A 143 -60.68 6.57 -17.13
N ASN A 144 -60.42 5.82 -18.21
CA ASN A 144 -59.99 6.39 -19.49
C ASN A 144 -60.91 6.08 -20.68
N CYS A 145 -61.85 5.15 -20.56
CA CYS A 145 -62.71 4.71 -21.67
C CYS A 145 -64.20 4.96 -21.39
N PRO A 146 -64.98 5.39 -22.42
CA PRO A 146 -66.42 5.59 -22.26
C PRO A 146 -67.19 4.25 -22.20
N ASP A 147 -68.34 4.27 -21.54
CA ASP A 147 -69.30 3.16 -21.42
C ASP A 147 -68.78 1.86 -20.77
N THR A 148 -67.84 1.94 -19.83
CA THR A 148 -67.38 0.75 -19.09
C THR A 148 -68.44 0.23 -18.13
N MET A 149 -68.56 -1.10 -18.00
CA MET A 149 -69.51 -1.80 -17.12
C MET A 149 -68.79 -2.71 -16.11
N MET A 150 -67.68 -2.23 -15.56
CA MET A 150 -66.78 -2.97 -14.66
C MET A 150 -66.74 -2.42 -13.24
N ASP A 151 -67.15 -1.17 -13.08
CA ASP A 151 -67.25 -0.45 -11.82
C ASP A 151 -68.75 -0.35 -11.49
N GLY A 152 -69.17 -1.12 -10.50
CA GLY A 152 -70.58 -1.35 -10.20
C GLY A 152 -71.18 -0.27 -9.31
N ASP A 153 -70.38 0.28 -8.40
CA ASP A 153 -70.75 1.31 -7.43
C ASP A 153 -70.20 2.71 -7.78
N GLY A 154 -69.32 2.79 -8.77
CA GLY A 154 -68.90 4.04 -9.42
C GLY A 154 -67.74 4.73 -8.71
N ASP A 155 -66.94 4.00 -7.96
CA ASP A 155 -65.85 4.56 -7.14
C ASP A 155 -64.48 4.61 -7.86
N GLY A 156 -64.42 4.01 -9.06
CA GLY A 156 -63.24 3.96 -9.91
C GLY A 156 -62.35 2.73 -9.71
N ASP A 157 -62.72 1.80 -8.83
CA ASP A 157 -62.07 0.50 -8.67
C ASP A 157 -62.83 -0.57 -9.47
N ALA A 158 -62.14 -1.16 -10.45
CA ALA A 158 -62.78 -2.08 -11.38
C ALA A 158 -62.81 -3.51 -10.81
N CYS A 159 -63.90 -4.22 -11.10
CA CYS A 159 -63.98 -5.68 -10.95
C CYS A 159 -63.81 -6.20 -9.52
N GLU A 160 -64.25 -5.43 -8.53
CA GLU A 160 -64.11 -5.77 -7.10
C GLU A 160 -64.72 -7.11 -6.69
N ASN A 161 -65.74 -7.57 -7.43
CA ASN A 161 -66.45 -8.82 -7.17
C ASN A 161 -65.92 -10.02 -8.00
N ASP A 162 -64.81 -9.87 -8.73
CA ASP A 162 -64.22 -10.94 -9.54
C ASP A 162 -63.05 -11.60 -8.82
N SER A 163 -63.23 -12.85 -8.37
CA SER A 163 -62.24 -13.58 -7.55
C SER A 163 -60.92 -13.93 -8.24
N ARG A 164 -60.75 -13.57 -9.52
CA ARG A 164 -59.48 -13.69 -10.23
C ARG A 164 -58.46 -12.62 -9.80
N TRP A 165 -58.92 -11.52 -9.19
CA TRP A 165 -58.11 -10.39 -8.71
C TRP A 165 -58.51 -10.00 -7.28
#